data_AF-A0A2V9ZRJ5-F1
#
_entry.id   AF-A0A2V9ZRJ5-F1
#
_cell.length_a   1.000
_cell.length_b   1.000
_cell.length_c   1.000
_cell.angle_alpha   90.00
_cell.angle_beta   90.00
_cell.angle_gamma   90.00
#
_symmetry.space_group_name_H-M   'P 1'
#
loop_
_entity.id
_entity.type
_entity.pdbx_description
1 polymer ?
#
loop_
_entity_poly.entity_id
_entity_poly.type
_entity_poly.pdbx_seq_one_letter_code
_entity_poly.pdbx_strand_id
1 'polypeptide(L)'
;KIDPLEGGYLRRKYRKDRRPTLPIESPFVFYPRYVADLFYKHFKLAQLVWRYGRFRRQLKRDPDARYYTDAALTPFEEDEFDSLEISTAGAVKSPV
;
A
#
# COMPACT_ATOMS: atom_id res chain seq x y z
N LYS A 1 -18.88 -18.69 -16.89
CA LYS A 1 -19.07 -19.06 -15.48
C LYS A 1 -18.07 -18.21 -14.70
N ILE A 2 -18.52 -17.21 -13.95
CA ILE A 2 -17.64 -16.28 -13.20
C ILE A 2 -17.37 -16.94 -11.85
N ASP A 3 -16.10 -17.06 -11.47
CA ASP A 3 -15.75 -17.65 -10.19
C ASP A 3 -16.14 -16.70 -9.06
N PRO A 4 -16.79 -17.19 -7.99
CA PRO A 4 -17.21 -16.35 -6.86
C PRO A 4 -16.03 -15.72 -6.10
N LEU A 5 -14.79 -16.15 -6.38
CA LEU A 5 -13.56 -15.56 -5.85
C LEU A 5 -12.93 -14.47 -6.73
N GLU A 6 -13.40 -14.25 -7.96
CA GLU A 6 -12.97 -13.12 -8.77
C GLU A 6 -13.62 -11.84 -8.22
N GLY A 7 -12.98 -11.27 -7.19
CA GLY A 7 -13.29 -9.96 -6.65
C GLY A 7 -13.03 -8.89 -7.70
N GLY A 8 -14.02 -8.63 -8.55
CA GLY A 8 -13.96 -7.60 -9.57
C GLY A 8 -13.72 -6.20 -8.99
N TYR A 9 -13.42 -5.22 -9.87
CA TYR A 9 -13.03 -3.86 -9.48
C TYR A 9 -14.01 -3.16 -8.52
N LEU A 10 -15.31 -3.41 -8.66
CA LEU A 10 -16.36 -2.83 -7.82
C LEU A 10 -17.16 -3.91 -7.10
N ARG A 11 -17.27 -3.79 -5.78
CA ARG A 11 -18.24 -4.55 -4.99
C ARG A 11 -19.64 -3.96 -5.18
N ARG A 12 -20.51 -4.69 -5.87
CA ARG A 12 -21.94 -4.33 -5.97
C ARG A 12 -22.65 -4.64 -4.65
N LYS A 13 -23.23 -3.62 -4.01
CA LYS A 13 -24.11 -3.79 -2.85
C LYS A 13 -25.57 -3.70 -3.29
N TYR A 14 -26.41 -4.61 -2.82
CA TYR A 14 -27.84 -4.59 -3.07
C TYR A 14 -28.60 -4.20 -1.81
N ARG A 15 -29.60 -3.32 -1.95
CA ARG A 15 -30.42 -2.89 -0.82
C ARG A 15 -31.13 -4.05 -0.14
N LYS A 16 -31.65 -5.01 -0.93
CA LYS A 16 -32.41 -6.17 -0.41
C LYS A 16 -31.53 -7.30 0.13
N ASP A 17 -30.22 -7.24 -0.07
CA ASP A 17 -29.28 -8.26 0.38
C ASP A 17 -28.87 -7.98 1.83
N ARG A 18 -29.68 -8.50 2.76
CA ARG A 18 -29.56 -8.25 4.20
C ARG A 18 -30.09 -9.44 4.98
N ARG A 19 -29.59 -9.58 6.21
CA ARG A 19 -30.02 -10.65 7.11
C ARG A 19 -31.53 -10.52 7.35
N PRO A 20 -32.32 -11.61 7.32
CA PRO A 20 -33.77 -11.57 7.49
C PRO A 20 -34.26 -10.87 8.78
N THR A 21 -33.42 -10.82 9.81
CA THR A 21 -33.72 -10.18 11.10
C THR A 21 -33.56 -8.66 11.09
N LEU A 22 -33.01 -8.06 10.02
CA LEU A 22 -32.75 -6.61 9.92
C LEU A 22 -33.81 -5.92 9.05
N PRO A 23 -34.26 -4.70 9.44
CA PRO A 23 -35.28 -3.97 8.70
C PRO A 23 -34.78 -3.49 7.34
N ILE A 24 -35.75 -3.26 6.46
CA ILE A 24 -35.50 -2.79 5.11
C ILE A 24 -35.16 -1.28 5.13
N GLU A 25 -33.88 -0.93 4.95
CA GLU A 25 -33.43 0.44 4.67
C GLU A 25 -34.19 1.09 3.50
N SER A 26 -34.49 2.38 3.67
CA SER A 26 -35.16 3.20 2.68
C SER A 26 -34.25 3.44 1.47
N PRO A 27 -34.80 3.52 0.24
CA PRO A 27 -34.01 3.83 -0.96
C PRO A 27 -33.26 5.16 -0.85
N PHE A 28 -33.88 6.17 -0.22
CA PHE A 28 -33.34 7.51 -0.08
C PHE A 28 -32.13 7.61 0.86
N VAL A 29 -31.94 6.64 1.76
CA VAL A 29 -30.74 6.58 2.61
C VAL A 29 -29.69 5.69 1.98
N PHE A 30 -30.11 4.55 1.42
CA PHE A 30 -29.20 3.54 0.87
C PHE A 30 -28.36 4.07 -0.30
N TYR A 31 -29.00 4.66 -1.32
CA TYR A 31 -28.30 5.04 -2.55
C TYR A 31 -27.32 6.20 -2.36
N PRO A 32 -27.67 7.30 -1.66
CA PRO A 32 -26.71 8.37 -1.41
C PRO A 32 -25.50 7.91 -0.61
N ARG A 33 -25.72 7.08 0.42
CA ARG A 33 -24.62 6.50 1.22
C ARG A 33 -23.72 5.60 0.38
N TYR A 34 -24.32 4.72 -0.43
CA TYR A 34 -23.57 3.82 -1.31
C TYR A 34 -22.70 4.58 -2.31
N VAL A 35 -23.27 5.62 -2.92
CA VAL A 35 -22.58 6.47 -3.90
C VAL A 35 -21.46 7.28 -3.23
N ALA A 36 -21.72 7.86 -2.05
CA ALA A 36 -20.71 8.60 -1.28
C ALA A 36 -19.52 7.70 -0.89
N ASP A 37 -19.79 6.50 -0.38
CA ASP A 37 -18.75 5.51 -0.06
C ASP A 37 -17.91 5.15 -1.27
N LEU A 38 -18.57 4.96 -2.43
CA LEU A 38 -17.92 4.63 -3.68
C LEU A 38 -16.99 5.79 -4.10
N PHE A 39 -17.52 7.00 -4.16
CA PHE A 39 -16.74 8.19 -4.53
C PHE A 39 -15.58 8.44 -3.57
N TYR A 40 -15.77 8.29 -2.26
CA TYR A 40 -14.72 8.52 -1.28
C TYR A 40 -13.50 7.63 -1.50
N LYS A 41 -13.72 6.33 -1.76
CA LYS A 41 -12.64 5.37 -2.03
C LYS A 41 -11.88 5.71 -3.32
N HIS A 42 -12.62 6.02 -4.39
CA HIS A 42 -12.03 6.37 -5.68
C HIS A 42 -11.30 7.72 -5.61
N PHE A 43 -11.82 8.66 -4.84
CA PHE A 43 -11.21 9.95 -4.60
C PHE A 43 -9.87 9.81 -3.87
N LYS A 44 -9.82 9.00 -2.80
CA LYS A 44 -8.56 8.70 -2.09
C LYS A 44 -7.54 8.03 -3.01
N LEU A 45 -7.97 7.09 -3.83
CA LEU A 45 -7.10 6.45 -4.83
C LEU A 45 -6.59 7.47 -5.87
N ALA A 46 -7.48 8.30 -6.41
CA ALA A 46 -7.13 9.34 -7.38
C ALA A 46 -6.15 10.37 -6.79
N GLN A 47 -6.37 10.79 -5.54
CA GLN A 47 -5.46 11.67 -4.81
C GLN A 47 -4.06 11.04 -4.68
N LEU A 48 -4.00 9.75 -4.35
CA LEU A 48 -2.75 9.01 -4.21
C LEU A 48 -2.02 8.89 -5.56
N VAL A 49 -2.74 8.51 -6.61
CA VAL A 49 -2.23 8.44 -7.98
C VAL A 49 -1.70 9.80 -8.44
N TRP A 50 -2.42 10.88 -8.15
CA TRP A 50 -1.99 12.23 -8.51
C TRP A 50 -0.72 12.65 -7.77
N ARG A 51 -0.65 12.40 -6.45
CA ARG A 51 0.52 12.70 -5.61
C ARG A 51 1.77 11.98 -6.12
N TYR A 52 1.70 10.65 -6.28
CA TYR A 52 2.82 9.86 -6.76
C TYR A 52 3.14 10.12 -8.24
N GLY A 53 2.12 10.42 -9.06
CA GLY A 53 2.30 10.81 -10.45
C GLY A 53 3.08 12.12 -10.58
N ARG A 54 2.80 13.11 -9.72
CA ARG A 54 3.55 14.36 -9.67
C ARG A 54 5.00 14.12 -9.23
N PHE A 55 5.20 13.35 -8.16
CA PHE A 55 6.54 12.99 -7.67
C PHE A 55 7.35 12.23 -8.73
N ARG A 56 6.75 11.23 -9.38
CA ARG A 56 7.39 10.48 -10.48
C ARG A 56 7.79 11.37 -11.65
N ARG A 57 6.95 12.36 -12.01
CA ARG A 57 7.28 13.32 -13.07
C ARG A 57 8.45 14.21 -12.68
N GLN A 58 8.52 14.63 -11.42
CA GLN A 58 9.65 15.41 -10.90
C GLN A 58 10.93 14.58 -10.92
N LEU A 59 10.90 13.36 -10.36
CA LEU A 59 12.05 12.46 -10.32
C LEU A 59 12.59 12.11 -11.71
N LYS A 60 11.71 11.90 -12.69
CA LYS A 60 12.12 11.64 -14.07
C LYS A 60 12.76 12.83 -14.78
N ARG A 61 12.47 14.05 -14.32
CA ARG A 61 13.04 15.27 -14.89
C ARG A 61 14.42 15.56 -14.30
N ASP A 62 14.70 15.03 -13.12
CA ASP A 62 15.98 15.19 -12.43
C ASP A 62 17.05 14.30 -13.09
N PRO A 63 18.13 14.89 -13.64
CA PRO A 63 19.24 14.13 -14.20
C PRO A 63 20.05 13.38 -13.12
N ASP A 64 20.10 13.90 -11.89
CA ASP A 64 20.91 13.34 -10.80
C ASP A 64 20.27 12.09 -10.16
N ALA A 65 18.97 11.86 -10.42
CA ALA A 65 18.27 10.67 -9.98
C ALA A 65 18.92 9.35 -10.47
N ARG A 66 19.75 9.40 -11.51
CA ARG A 66 20.51 8.24 -12.02
C ARG A 66 21.71 7.86 -11.17
N TYR A 67 22.26 8.80 -10.40
CA TYR A 67 23.43 8.58 -9.56
C TYR A 67 23.05 8.20 -8.11
N TYR A 68 21.76 8.23 -7.78
CA TYR A 68 21.29 7.80 -6.48
C TYR A 68 21.63 6.33 -6.23
N THR A 69 22.41 6.08 -5.18
CA THR A 69 22.74 4.73 -4.68
C THR A 69 22.38 4.71 -3.21
N ASP A 70 21.66 3.66 -2.80
CA ASP A 70 21.26 3.49 -1.40
C ASP A 70 22.48 3.17 -0.53
N ALA A 71 22.48 3.62 0.73
CA ALA A 71 23.59 3.40 1.67
C ALA A 71 23.78 1.91 2.02
N ALA A 72 22.76 1.08 1.82
CA ALA A 72 22.90 -0.37 1.96
C ALA A 72 23.55 -1.04 0.73
N LEU A 73 23.55 -0.36 -0.42
CA LEU A 73 24.14 -0.82 -1.68
C LEU A 73 25.51 -0.20 -1.94
N THR A 74 25.97 0.73 -1.08
CA THR A 74 27.34 1.22 -1.17
C THR A 74 28.29 0.06 -0.89
N PRO A 75 29.29 -0.17 -1.76
CA PRO A 75 30.29 -1.19 -1.49
C PRO A 75 30.99 -0.86 -0.17
N PHE A 76 31.02 -1.83 0.74
CA PHE A 76 31.77 -1.73 2.00
C PHE A 76 33.27 -1.83 1.68
N GLU A 77 34.09 -1.00 2.34
CA GLU A 77 35.54 -1.14 2.26
C GLU A 77 36.00 -2.34 3.10
N GLU A 78 37.06 -3.05 2.67
CA GLU A 78 37.52 -4.32 3.28
C GLU A 78 37.81 -4.19 4.78
N ASP A 79 38.30 -3.02 5.23
CA ASP A 79 38.61 -2.72 6.63
C ASP A 79 37.35 -2.68 7.54
N GLU A 80 36.17 -2.40 6.98
CA GLU A 80 34.91 -2.31 7.73
C GLU A 80 34.30 -3.69 7.96
N PHE A 81 34.57 -4.66 7.07
CA PHE A 81 34.13 -6.05 7.16
C PHE A 81 34.78 -6.78 8.35
N ASP A 82 36.10 -6.62 8.51
CA ASP A 82 36.86 -7.20 9.63
C ASP A 82 36.36 -6.71 11.00
N SER A 83 35.91 -5.45 11.08
CA SER A 83 35.36 -4.89 12.32
C SER A 83 33.99 -5.47 12.69
N LEU A 84 33.16 -5.80 11.69
CA LEU A 84 31.83 -6.36 11.88
C LEU A 84 31.88 -7.85 12.23
N GLU A 85 32.82 -8.61 11.68
CA GLU A 85 33.05 -10.01 12.05
C GLU A 85 33.45 -10.18 13.53
N ILE A 86 34.29 -9.28 14.04
CA ILE A 86 34.68 -9.26 15.46
C ILE A 86 33.48 -8.94 16.37
N SER A 87 32.59 -8.04 15.94
CA SER A 87 31.41 -7.65 16.71
C SER A 87 30.32 -8.72 16.77
N THR A 88 30.16 -9.49 15.69
CA THR A 88 29.17 -10.59 15.60
C THR A 88 29.67 -11.86 16.29
N ALA A 89 30.98 -12.13 16.26
CA ALA A 89 31.60 -13.21 17.03
C ALA A 89 31.51 -13.00 18.56
N GLY A 90 31.38 -11.74 19.03
CA GLY A 90 31.20 -11.41 20.45
C GLY A 90 29.78 -11.61 21.00
N ALA A 91 28.77 -11.83 20.14
CA ALA A 91 27.37 -11.98 20.55
C ALA A 91 26.96 -13.41 20.94
N VAL A 92 27.90 -14.38 20.91
CA VAL A 92 27.66 -15.76 21.33
C VAL A 92 28.26 -16.00 22.72
N LYS A 93 27.47 -15.66 23.75
CA LYS A 93 27.32 -16.39 25.05
C LYS A 93 26.72 -15.45 26.11
N SER A 94 25.40 -15.32 26.11
CA SER A 94 24.66 -15.07 27.36
C SER A 94 24.25 -16.43 27.93
N PRO A 95 24.91 -16.94 29.00
CA PRO A 95 24.45 -18.16 29.65
C PRO A 95 23.14 -17.87 30.40
N VAL A 96 22.19 -18.80 30.27
CA VAL A 96 20.99 -18.92 31.11
C VAL A 96 21.39 -19.25 32.54
#